data_AF-A0A8C0ICU3-F1
#
_entry.id   AF-A0A8C0ICU3-F1
#
_cell.length_a   1.000
_cell.length_b   1.000
_cell.length_c   1.000
_cell.angle_alpha   90.00
_cell.angle_beta   90.00
_cell.angle_gamma   90.00
#
_symmetry.space_group_name_H-M   'P 1'
#
loop_
_entity.id
_entity.type
_entity.pdbx_description
1 polymer ?
#
loop_
_entity_poly.entity_id
_entity_poly.type
_entity_poly.pdbx_seq_one_letter_code
_entity_poly.pdbx_strand_id
1 'polypeptide(L)'
;MDSGSAKDSPPSAKPKSKKVAMDKNVNGTKSDGKSFKEKKKNGNILKEKDDIKHKRRKAEEHAEQQPKEAEIWFDDVDPKDIEAAIGPEAAKIARRNLGLETGQSKQSVEQVLVKEKASEGLTRAVAMDCEMVGVGPKGEDSIVARVSIVNQFGKCIYDKYVKPTEEVTDYRTAVSGIRPENINTGEDFKTVQKEVADILNGRILVGHALRNDLKVLFLDHPQKKIRDTQRYKPFRQRVKNARPSLKLLCERLLNVQVQTSEHCSIQDAQAAMRLYTLEKKKWEAAVKNKSNNKNCKT
;
A
#
# COMPACT_ATOMS: atom_id res chain seq x y z
N MET A 1 2.61 -22.31 -66.72
CA MET A 1 3.66 -22.04 -65.71
C MET A 1 3.28 -22.87 -64.52
N ASP A 2 3.69 -24.14 -64.56
CA ASP A 2 3.22 -25.17 -63.65
C ASP A 2 4.37 -25.67 -62.77
N SER A 3 3.94 -26.00 -61.57
CA SER A 3 4.60 -26.37 -60.34
C SER A 3 5.55 -27.57 -60.42
N GLY A 4 6.59 -27.55 -59.58
CA GLY A 4 7.40 -28.74 -59.31
C GLY A 4 8.77 -28.44 -58.70
N SER A 5 8.83 -28.23 -57.39
CA SER A 5 10.08 -28.39 -56.62
C SER A 5 9.76 -28.99 -55.25
N ALA A 6 10.17 -30.23 -55.08
CA ALA A 6 10.24 -30.92 -53.80
C ALA A 6 11.65 -31.47 -53.61
N LYS A 7 12.09 -31.42 -52.35
CA LYS A 7 13.23 -32.13 -51.71
C LYS A 7 14.62 -31.51 -51.91
N ASP A 8 15.17 -30.93 -50.85
CA ASP A 8 16.05 -31.70 -49.94
C ASP A 8 16.39 -30.90 -48.66
N SER A 9 16.34 -31.59 -47.52
CA SER A 9 16.96 -31.23 -46.23
C SER A 9 17.89 -32.38 -45.88
N PRO A 10 19.09 -32.17 -45.31
CA PRO A 10 19.27 -32.39 -43.85
C PRO A 10 20.52 -31.65 -43.27
N PRO A 11 20.99 -31.90 -42.03
CA PRO A 11 20.33 -32.41 -40.82
C PRO A 11 20.52 -31.51 -39.58
N SER A 12 19.65 -31.74 -38.60
CA SER A 12 19.80 -31.33 -37.20
C SER A 12 20.96 -32.05 -36.49
N ALA A 13 21.71 -31.32 -35.66
CA ALA A 13 22.56 -31.90 -34.61
C ALA A 13 21.93 -31.61 -33.24
N LYS A 14 21.57 -32.68 -32.51
CA LYS A 14 21.20 -32.64 -31.08
C LYS A 14 22.43 -33.07 -30.20
N PRO A 15 22.30 -33.22 -28.86
CA PRO A 15 22.96 -32.38 -27.88
C PRO A 15 24.13 -33.11 -27.19
N LYS A 16 25.04 -32.39 -26.53
CA LYS A 16 26.03 -32.99 -25.63
C LYS A 16 25.64 -32.80 -24.18
N SER A 17 25.35 -33.93 -23.56
CA SER A 17 25.20 -34.20 -22.13
C SER A 17 26.51 -34.00 -21.36
N LYS A 18 26.43 -33.43 -20.14
CA LYS A 18 27.36 -33.73 -19.06
C LYS A 18 26.59 -33.98 -17.75
N LYS A 19 26.84 -35.15 -17.17
CA LYS A 19 26.33 -35.63 -15.88
C LYS A 19 27.07 -34.96 -14.72
N VAL A 20 26.28 -34.64 -13.70
CA VAL A 20 26.44 -34.80 -12.24
C VAL A 20 27.83 -35.20 -11.71
N ALA A 21 28.32 -34.42 -10.75
CA ALA A 21 29.14 -34.90 -9.64
C ALA A 21 28.47 -34.46 -8.33
N MET A 22 28.27 -35.42 -7.44
CA MET A 22 27.68 -35.31 -6.11
C MET A 22 28.76 -35.76 -5.13
N ASP A 23 29.24 -34.85 -4.28
CA ASP A 23 30.07 -35.21 -3.14
C ASP A 23 29.25 -35.10 -1.85
N LYS A 24 28.99 -36.28 -1.29
CA LYS A 24 28.74 -36.46 0.14
C LYS A 24 30.10 -36.66 0.79
N ASN A 25 30.38 -35.99 1.90
CA ASN A 25 31.10 -36.69 2.95
C ASN A 25 30.62 -36.29 4.35
N VAL A 26 30.51 -37.34 5.15
CA VAL A 26 30.00 -37.44 6.52
C VAL A 26 31.22 -37.54 7.43
N ASN A 27 31.16 -36.88 8.59
CA ASN A 27 31.88 -37.20 9.84
C ASN A 27 31.21 -36.33 10.91
N GLY A 28 30.81 -36.75 12.09
CA GLY A 28 30.83 -38.03 12.79
C GLY A 28 30.38 -37.76 14.23
N THR A 29 29.60 -38.69 14.79
CA THR A 29 29.54 -39.12 16.21
C THR A 29 29.31 -38.15 17.38
N LYS A 30 28.15 -38.38 18.04
CA LYS A 30 27.90 -38.63 19.49
C LYS A 30 28.70 -37.82 20.53
N SER A 31 28.02 -37.15 21.47
CA SER A 31 27.59 -37.72 22.77
C SER A 31 27.19 -36.64 23.78
N ASP A 32 26.38 -37.08 24.74
CA ASP A 32 25.76 -36.41 25.90
C ASP A 32 26.56 -35.36 26.68
N GLY A 33 25.83 -34.43 27.29
CA GLY A 33 26.36 -33.49 28.27
C GLY A 33 25.28 -32.90 29.19
N LYS A 34 24.99 -33.60 30.30
CA LYS A 34 24.44 -33.01 31.54
C LYS A 34 25.36 -31.89 32.03
N SER A 35 24.81 -30.77 32.52
CA SER A 35 25.16 -30.29 33.87
C SER A 35 24.28 -29.13 34.32
N PHE A 36 23.88 -29.22 35.59
CA PHE A 36 23.20 -28.24 36.41
C PHE A 36 24.25 -27.77 37.44
N LYS A 37 24.41 -26.46 37.67
CA LYS A 37 24.58 -25.83 39.02
C LYS A 37 25.19 -24.42 38.99
N GLU A 38 24.48 -23.54 39.69
CA GLU A 38 24.90 -22.55 40.70
C GLU A 38 26.19 -21.74 40.53
N LYS A 39 26.06 -20.42 40.75
CA LYS A 39 26.92 -19.67 41.69
C LYS A 39 26.24 -18.39 42.21
N LYS A 40 26.13 -18.33 43.55
CA LYS A 40 25.98 -17.13 44.42
C LYS A 40 27.25 -16.23 44.30
N LYS A 41 27.42 -15.01 44.86
CA LYS A 41 26.94 -14.34 46.08
C LYS A 41 27.55 -12.91 46.19
N ASN A 42 27.09 -12.15 47.20
CA ASN A 42 27.66 -10.97 47.90
C ASN A 42 26.99 -9.62 47.52
N GLY A 43 26.40 -8.79 48.41
CA GLY A 43 26.61 -8.49 49.84
C GLY A 43 27.52 -7.25 49.96
N ASN A 44 27.34 -6.20 50.78
CA ASN A 44 26.43 -5.88 51.89
C ASN A 44 26.72 -4.40 52.37
N ILE A 45 25.96 -3.90 53.39
CA ILE A 45 26.39 -2.98 54.51
C ILE A 45 26.35 -1.43 54.24
N LEU A 46 25.69 -0.52 55.00
CA LEU A 46 25.59 -0.13 56.46
C LEU A 46 24.29 0.69 56.76
N LYS A 47 23.48 0.45 57.80
CA LYS A 47 23.49 0.84 59.26
C LYS A 47 22.81 2.20 59.61
N GLU A 48 21.68 2.21 60.36
CA GLU A 48 21.48 2.45 61.83
C GLU A 48 21.20 3.95 62.15
N LYS A 49 20.40 4.42 63.13
CA LYS A 49 19.37 3.94 64.08
C LYS A 49 18.90 5.15 64.96
N ASP A 50 17.99 4.91 65.91
CA ASP A 50 17.69 5.70 67.16
C ASP A 50 16.65 6.85 67.07
N ASP A 51 15.85 7.20 68.10
CA ASP A 51 15.23 6.49 69.23
C ASP A 51 14.15 7.39 69.90
N ILE A 52 13.34 6.74 70.74
CA ILE A 52 12.16 7.07 71.57
C ILE A 52 12.28 8.22 72.62
N LYS A 53 11.21 9.02 72.92
CA LYS A 53 10.41 9.11 74.22
C LYS A 53 9.56 10.40 74.47
N HIS A 54 8.56 10.23 75.35
CA HIS A 54 7.39 11.04 75.78
C HIS A 54 7.62 12.39 76.52
N LYS A 55 6.61 13.31 76.55
CA LYS A 55 5.73 13.68 77.72
C LYS A 55 5.06 15.09 77.62
N ARG A 56 3.71 15.12 77.71
CA ARG A 56 2.71 16.16 78.15
C ARG A 56 3.06 17.67 78.21
N ARG A 57 2.18 18.54 77.64
CA ARG A 57 1.27 19.49 78.36
C ARG A 57 0.41 20.37 77.41
N LYS A 58 -0.77 20.73 77.95
CA LYS A 58 -1.95 21.53 77.54
C LYS A 58 -1.68 22.93 76.91
N ALA A 59 -2.47 23.31 75.88
CA ALA A 59 -3.22 24.57 75.73
C ALA A 59 -3.95 24.59 74.36
N GLU A 60 -5.15 25.16 74.34
CA GLU A 60 -6.04 25.33 73.18
C GLU A 60 -5.52 26.37 72.19
N GLU A 61 -5.69 26.14 70.87
CA GLU A 61 -6.06 27.19 69.90
C GLU A 61 -6.45 26.56 68.54
N HIS A 62 -7.40 27.20 67.87
CA HIS A 62 -8.15 26.77 66.69
C HIS A 62 -7.27 26.36 65.47
N ALA A 63 -7.58 25.20 64.86
CA ALA A 63 -7.25 24.93 63.46
C ALA A 63 -8.27 23.93 62.85
N GLU A 64 -9.00 24.41 61.85
CA GLU A 64 -9.92 23.67 60.98
C GLU A 64 -9.27 22.42 60.38
N GLN A 65 -9.92 21.27 60.56
CA GLN A 65 -9.51 20.01 59.93
C GLN A 65 -10.41 19.72 58.72
N GLN A 66 -9.77 19.58 57.56
CA GLN A 66 -10.39 19.15 56.31
C GLN A 66 -10.82 17.66 56.38
N PRO A 67 -11.99 17.28 55.84
CA PRO A 67 -12.35 15.88 55.67
C PRO A 67 -11.55 15.24 54.54
N LYS A 68 -11.13 13.99 54.77
CA LYS A 68 -10.41 13.13 53.82
C LYS A 68 -11.35 12.67 52.71
N GLU A 69 -10.91 12.80 51.47
CA GLU A 69 -11.61 12.28 50.29
C GLU A 69 -11.59 10.75 50.30
N ALA A 70 -12.78 10.16 50.40
CA ALA A 70 -13.01 8.78 50.03
C ALA A 70 -12.84 8.64 48.51
N GLU A 71 -12.33 7.50 48.06
CA GLU A 71 -12.34 7.08 46.66
C GLU A 71 -13.75 7.21 46.07
N ILE A 72 -13.95 8.23 45.25
CA ILE A 72 -15.15 8.39 44.45
C ILE A 72 -14.95 7.56 43.17
N TRP A 73 -15.38 6.31 43.20
CA TRP A 73 -15.53 5.45 42.03
C TRP A 73 -16.90 5.74 41.40
N PHE A 74 -16.93 6.54 40.34
CA PHE A 74 -18.12 6.70 39.48
C PHE A 74 -17.96 5.82 38.23
N ASP A 75 -18.51 4.61 38.25
CA ASP A 75 -18.38 3.63 37.14
C ASP A 75 -19.48 3.73 36.08
N ASP A 76 -20.49 4.59 36.24
CA ASP A 76 -21.64 4.65 35.33
C ASP A 76 -22.07 6.10 35.03
N VAL A 77 -21.14 6.96 34.59
CA VAL A 77 -21.53 8.25 34.01
C VAL A 77 -21.63 8.09 32.49
N ASP A 78 -22.86 8.05 32.00
CA ASP A 78 -23.13 7.96 30.57
C ASP A 78 -22.55 9.21 29.87
N PRO A 79 -21.78 9.09 28.76
CA PRO A 79 -21.10 10.23 28.13
C PRO A 79 -22.02 11.37 27.69
N LYS A 80 -23.32 11.08 27.56
CA LYS A 80 -24.39 12.04 27.26
C LYS A 80 -24.71 12.95 28.45
N ASP A 81 -24.56 12.47 29.68
CA ASP A 81 -24.84 13.23 30.89
C ASP A 81 -23.73 14.26 31.18
N ILE A 82 -22.48 13.93 30.83
CA ILE A 82 -21.34 14.86 30.87
C ILE A 82 -21.51 15.99 29.85
N GLU A 83 -21.98 15.66 28.65
CA GLU A 83 -22.20 16.63 27.58
C GLU A 83 -23.39 17.55 27.87
N ALA A 84 -24.44 17.03 28.50
CA ALA A 84 -25.59 17.81 28.95
C ALA A 84 -25.25 18.78 30.11
N ALA A 85 -24.37 18.38 31.03
CA ALA A 85 -24.00 19.19 32.19
C ALA A 85 -22.99 20.31 31.88
N ILE A 86 -22.01 20.05 31.00
CA ILE A 86 -20.93 21.00 30.69
C ILE A 86 -21.19 21.75 29.37
N GLY A 87 -22.11 21.26 28.54
CA GLY A 87 -22.39 21.79 27.21
C GLY A 87 -21.39 21.28 26.16
N PRO A 88 -21.80 21.23 24.88
CA PRO A 88 -21.04 20.56 23.81
C PRO A 88 -19.66 21.17 23.57
N GLU A 89 -19.51 22.49 23.76
CA GLU A 89 -18.23 23.18 23.56
C GLU A 89 -17.24 22.96 24.72
N ALA A 90 -17.69 22.99 25.97
CA ALA A 90 -16.79 22.77 27.11
C ALA A 90 -16.42 21.29 27.27
N ALA A 91 -17.32 20.36 26.91
CA ALA A 91 -16.99 18.94 26.79
C ALA A 91 -15.89 18.69 25.74
N LYS A 92 -15.88 19.46 24.64
CA LYS A 92 -14.85 19.41 23.58
C LYS A 92 -13.50 19.92 24.07
N ILE A 93 -13.49 21.01 24.85
CA ILE A 93 -12.28 21.57 25.47
C ILE A 93 -11.72 20.61 26.52
N ALA A 94 -12.57 20.00 27.36
CA ALA A 94 -12.17 19.02 28.37
C ALA A 94 -11.53 17.77 27.73
N ARG A 95 -12.15 17.22 26.66
CA ARG A 95 -11.59 16.08 25.90
C ARG A 95 -10.23 16.40 25.28
N ARG A 96 -10.05 17.62 24.75
CA ARG A 96 -8.76 18.11 24.21
C ARG A 96 -7.68 18.20 25.29
N ASN A 97 -8.04 18.72 26.46
CA ASN A 97 -7.08 18.91 27.57
C ASN A 97 -6.70 17.59 28.25
N LEU A 98 -7.59 16.59 28.24
CA LEU A 98 -7.36 15.26 28.79
C LEU A 98 -6.65 14.29 27.82
N GLY A 99 -6.29 14.74 26.61
CA GLY A 99 -5.63 13.88 25.61
C GLY A 99 -6.52 12.75 25.08
N LEU A 100 -7.82 12.78 25.39
CA LEU A 100 -8.84 11.83 24.94
C LEU A 100 -9.44 12.28 23.60
N GLU A 101 -8.60 12.68 22.65
CA GLU A 101 -9.04 12.88 21.27
C GLU A 101 -9.30 11.51 20.62
N THR A 102 -10.45 10.89 20.90
CA THR A 102 -10.99 9.74 20.15
C THR A 102 -11.61 10.17 18.81
N GLY A 103 -11.08 11.23 18.20
CA GLY A 103 -11.76 12.01 17.17
C GLY A 103 -10.87 12.53 16.05
N GLN A 104 -9.84 11.80 15.63
CA GLN A 104 -9.56 11.83 14.19
C GLN A 104 -10.74 11.11 13.55
N SER A 105 -11.73 11.84 13.04
CA SER A 105 -12.64 11.25 12.05
C SER A 105 -11.73 10.63 11.00
N LYS A 106 -11.65 9.29 10.91
CA LYS A 106 -10.88 8.63 9.85
C LYS A 106 -11.35 9.29 8.56
N GLN A 107 -10.52 10.14 7.96
CA GLN A 107 -10.83 10.70 6.65
C GLN A 107 -11.12 9.51 5.76
N SER A 108 -12.26 9.53 5.08
CA SER A 108 -12.60 8.40 4.22
C SER A 108 -11.49 8.24 3.19
N VAL A 109 -11.23 7.01 2.74
CA VAL A 109 -10.22 6.73 1.72
C VAL A 109 -10.39 7.68 0.52
N GLU A 110 -11.64 7.88 0.11
CA GLU A 110 -12.01 8.80 -0.98
C GLU A 110 -11.55 10.24 -0.73
N GLN A 111 -11.76 10.78 0.48
CA GLN A 111 -11.35 12.16 0.82
C GLN A 111 -9.83 12.36 0.74
N VAL A 112 -9.04 11.31 0.98
CA VAL A 112 -7.57 11.38 0.90
C VAL A 112 -7.08 11.24 -0.54
N LEU A 113 -7.76 10.42 -1.34
CA LEU A 113 -7.34 10.08 -2.70
C LEU A 113 -7.85 11.07 -3.75
N VAL A 114 -9.02 11.67 -3.54
CA VAL A 114 -9.70 12.54 -4.51
C VAL A 114 -9.83 13.97 -4.01
N LYS A 115 -9.55 14.93 -4.90
CA LYS A 115 -9.79 16.34 -4.64
C LYS A 115 -11.19 16.72 -5.12
N GLU A 116 -12.16 16.78 -4.19
CA GLU A 116 -13.57 16.92 -4.53
C GLU A 116 -13.92 18.14 -5.38
N LYS A 117 -13.47 19.33 -4.98
CA LYS A 117 -13.77 20.61 -5.65
C LYS A 117 -12.83 20.92 -6.82
N ALA A 118 -12.40 19.91 -7.56
CA ALA A 118 -11.48 20.05 -8.69
C ALA A 118 -12.17 19.74 -10.02
N SER A 119 -11.53 20.14 -11.12
CA SER A 119 -12.02 19.86 -12.47
C SER A 119 -12.07 18.35 -12.75
N GLU A 120 -13.13 17.92 -13.42
CA GLU A 120 -13.35 16.54 -13.85
C GLU A 120 -12.74 16.22 -15.22
N GLY A 121 -12.21 17.23 -15.92
CA GLY A 121 -11.66 17.06 -17.26
C GLY A 121 -10.29 16.36 -17.32
N LEU A 122 -9.82 16.13 -18.54
CA LEU A 122 -8.49 15.61 -18.81
C LEU A 122 -7.40 16.56 -18.34
N THR A 123 -6.33 16.01 -17.76
CA THR A 123 -5.18 16.77 -17.28
C THR A 123 -3.87 16.30 -17.91
N ARG A 124 -2.78 17.06 -17.71
CA ARG A 124 -1.46 16.73 -18.27
C ARG A 124 -0.88 15.41 -17.78
N ALA A 125 -1.27 14.98 -16.58
CA ALA A 125 -0.97 13.68 -16.02
C ALA A 125 -2.28 12.93 -15.79
N VAL A 126 -2.28 11.63 -16.06
CA VAL A 126 -3.38 10.71 -15.80
C VAL A 126 -2.81 9.46 -15.12
N ALA A 127 -3.60 8.80 -14.29
CA ALA A 127 -3.25 7.50 -13.74
C ALA A 127 -4.17 6.44 -14.31
N MET A 128 -3.63 5.25 -14.53
CA MET A 128 -4.36 4.11 -15.06
C MET A 128 -4.06 2.89 -14.21
N ASP A 129 -5.08 2.04 -14.07
CA ASP A 129 -4.98 0.71 -13.51
C ASP A 129 -5.97 -0.21 -14.25
N CYS A 130 -5.58 -1.47 -14.42
CA CYS A 130 -6.38 -2.47 -15.11
C CYS A 130 -6.64 -3.67 -14.20
N GLU A 131 -7.87 -4.18 -14.23
CA GLU A 131 -8.17 -5.52 -13.73
C GLU A 131 -8.02 -6.53 -14.84
N MET A 132 -7.47 -7.70 -14.50
CA MET A 132 -7.22 -8.78 -15.46
C MET A 132 -7.89 -10.08 -15.02
N VAL A 133 -8.27 -10.86 -16.02
CA VAL A 133 -8.73 -12.25 -15.87
C VAL A 133 -7.72 -13.21 -16.51
N GLY A 134 -7.75 -14.45 -16.06
CA GLY A 134 -6.93 -15.55 -16.53
C GLY A 134 -7.55 -16.31 -17.71
N VAL A 135 -6.73 -16.59 -18.72
CA VAL A 135 -7.08 -17.40 -19.91
C VAL A 135 -6.07 -18.54 -20.11
N GLY A 136 -6.40 -19.47 -21.01
CA GLY A 136 -5.61 -20.67 -21.28
C GLY A 136 -5.85 -21.80 -20.26
N PRO A 137 -5.24 -22.99 -20.44
CA PRO A 137 -5.64 -24.21 -19.74
C PRO A 137 -5.65 -24.15 -18.21
N LYS A 138 -4.94 -23.19 -17.60
CA LYS A 138 -4.87 -22.99 -16.15
C LYS A 138 -5.00 -21.51 -15.75
N GLY A 139 -5.55 -20.65 -16.60
CA GLY A 139 -5.61 -19.21 -16.35
C GLY A 139 -4.22 -18.56 -16.22
N GLU A 140 -3.22 -19.10 -16.92
CA GLU A 140 -1.81 -18.70 -16.79
C GLU A 140 -1.50 -17.38 -17.49
N ASP A 141 -2.19 -17.11 -18.59
CA ASP A 141 -2.11 -15.86 -19.32
C ASP A 141 -3.15 -14.87 -18.80
N SER A 142 -2.83 -13.58 -18.89
CA SER A 142 -3.70 -12.51 -18.38
C SER A 142 -4.16 -11.63 -19.52
N ILE A 143 -5.46 -11.38 -19.60
CA ILE A 143 -6.07 -10.39 -20.49
C ILE A 143 -6.84 -9.36 -19.69
N VAL A 144 -7.01 -8.18 -20.26
CA VAL A 144 -7.72 -7.08 -19.60
C VAL A 144 -9.22 -7.38 -19.49
N ALA A 145 -9.81 -7.02 -18.35
CA ALA A 145 -11.24 -7.16 -18.08
C ALA A 145 -11.88 -5.84 -17.64
N ARG A 146 -11.12 -4.91 -17.07
CA ARG A 146 -11.56 -3.54 -16.78
C ARG A 146 -10.39 -2.59 -16.88
N VAL A 147 -10.62 -1.39 -17.39
CA VAL A 147 -9.64 -0.31 -17.40
C VAL A 147 -10.24 0.91 -16.75
N SER A 148 -9.54 1.48 -15.78
CA SER A 148 -9.92 2.75 -15.17
C SER A 148 -8.79 3.77 -15.33
N ILE A 149 -9.15 5.00 -15.71
CA ILE A 149 -8.24 6.14 -15.81
C ILE A 149 -8.80 7.29 -15.00
N VAL A 150 -7.93 7.90 -14.19
CA VAL A 150 -8.24 9.10 -13.42
C VAL A 150 -7.35 10.27 -13.81
N ASN A 151 -7.87 11.48 -13.66
CA ASN A 151 -7.09 12.69 -13.87
C ASN A 151 -6.16 13.00 -12.67
N GLN A 152 -5.40 14.09 -12.73
CA GLN A 152 -4.43 14.44 -11.68
C GLN A 152 -5.05 14.74 -10.30
N PHE A 153 -6.37 14.93 -10.25
CA PHE A 153 -7.14 15.23 -9.05
C PHE A 153 -7.83 13.99 -8.48
N GLY A 154 -7.67 12.82 -9.13
CA GLY A 154 -8.33 11.57 -8.73
C GLY A 154 -9.76 11.44 -9.25
N LYS A 155 -10.25 12.36 -10.10
CA LYS A 155 -11.56 12.22 -10.74
C LYS A 155 -11.48 11.17 -11.85
N CYS A 156 -12.41 10.21 -11.83
CA CYS A 156 -12.50 9.17 -12.86
C CYS A 156 -12.94 9.78 -14.18
N ILE A 157 -12.16 9.56 -15.23
CA ILE A 157 -12.39 10.10 -16.59
C ILE A 157 -12.67 9.00 -17.62
N TYR A 158 -12.41 7.75 -17.25
CA TYR A 158 -12.64 6.59 -18.09
C TYR A 158 -12.75 5.37 -17.19
N ASP A 159 -13.83 4.60 -17.32
CA ASP A 159 -14.01 3.34 -16.61
C ASP A 159 -14.88 2.43 -17.46
N LYS A 160 -14.27 1.38 -18.01
CA LYS A 160 -14.98 0.43 -18.88
C LYS A 160 -14.57 -0.99 -18.57
N TYR A 161 -15.55 -1.89 -18.51
CA TYR A 161 -15.33 -3.32 -18.62
C TYR A 161 -15.02 -3.68 -20.08
N VAL A 162 -14.18 -4.69 -20.26
CA VAL A 162 -13.68 -5.12 -21.57
C VAL A 162 -14.16 -6.52 -21.85
N LYS A 163 -14.70 -6.73 -23.05
CA LYS A 163 -15.06 -8.05 -23.54
C LYS A 163 -13.79 -8.88 -23.80
N PRO A 164 -13.66 -10.08 -23.21
CA PRO A 164 -12.52 -10.96 -23.43
C PRO A 164 -12.39 -11.34 -24.90
N THR A 165 -11.15 -11.39 -25.38
CA THR A 165 -10.81 -11.91 -26.72
C THR A 165 -10.68 -13.43 -26.75
N GLU A 166 -10.57 -14.05 -25.58
CA GLU A 166 -10.36 -15.47 -25.36
C GLU A 166 -11.27 -15.98 -24.24
N GLU A 167 -11.47 -17.29 -24.16
CA GLU A 167 -12.26 -17.90 -23.10
C GLU A 167 -11.60 -17.71 -21.73
N VAL A 168 -12.37 -17.14 -20.80
CA VAL A 168 -11.92 -16.91 -19.42
C VAL A 168 -12.02 -18.20 -18.64
N THR A 169 -10.87 -18.70 -18.17
CA THR A 169 -10.77 -19.90 -17.35
C THR A 169 -10.63 -19.60 -15.85
N ASP A 170 -10.20 -18.39 -15.50
CA ASP A 170 -10.09 -17.93 -14.12
C ASP A 170 -10.40 -16.43 -14.02
N TYR A 171 -11.49 -16.07 -13.35
CA TYR A 171 -11.88 -14.67 -13.17
C TYR A 171 -11.02 -13.93 -12.14
N ARG A 172 -10.30 -14.66 -11.28
CA ARG A 172 -9.46 -14.10 -10.21
C ARG A 172 -10.23 -13.17 -9.28
N THR A 173 -11.53 -13.40 -9.10
CA THR A 173 -12.45 -12.40 -8.54
C THR A 173 -12.08 -11.94 -7.13
N ALA A 174 -11.52 -12.83 -6.30
CA ALA A 174 -11.05 -12.47 -4.96
C ALA A 174 -9.98 -11.36 -4.98
N VAL A 175 -9.29 -11.19 -6.10
CA VAL A 175 -8.33 -10.10 -6.34
C VAL A 175 -8.97 -9.04 -7.24
N SER A 176 -9.46 -9.41 -8.42
CA SER A 176 -9.85 -8.47 -9.48
C SER A 176 -11.23 -7.82 -9.32
N GLY A 177 -12.09 -8.40 -8.48
CA GLY A 177 -13.51 -8.04 -8.41
C GLY A 177 -14.34 -8.34 -9.67
N ILE A 178 -13.75 -8.96 -10.70
CA ILE A 178 -14.42 -9.24 -11.97
C ILE A 178 -15.28 -10.51 -11.88
N ARG A 179 -16.52 -10.40 -12.38
CA ARG A 179 -17.46 -11.51 -12.53
C ARG A 179 -17.90 -11.68 -13.99
N PRO A 180 -18.42 -12.85 -14.40
CA PRO A 180 -18.90 -13.11 -15.77
C PRO A 180 -19.83 -12.02 -16.31
N GLU A 181 -20.79 -11.59 -15.49
CA GLU A 181 -21.78 -10.57 -15.84
C GLU A 181 -21.16 -9.20 -16.17
N ASN A 182 -19.99 -8.87 -15.62
CA ASN A 182 -19.34 -7.59 -15.88
C ASN A 182 -18.75 -7.52 -17.29
N ILE A 183 -18.21 -8.64 -17.77
CA ILE A 183 -17.46 -8.69 -19.03
C ILE A 183 -18.29 -9.21 -20.20
N ASN A 184 -19.42 -9.87 -19.93
CA ASN A 184 -20.40 -10.28 -20.94
C ASN A 184 -21.01 -9.08 -21.69
N THR A 185 -21.20 -7.97 -20.98
CA THR A 185 -21.69 -6.69 -21.52
C THR A 185 -20.55 -5.67 -21.71
N GLY A 186 -19.30 -6.13 -21.60
CA GLY A 186 -18.12 -5.30 -21.77
C GLY A 186 -17.95 -4.77 -23.19
N GLU A 187 -17.18 -3.71 -23.31
CA GLU A 187 -16.87 -3.05 -24.56
C GLU A 187 -15.83 -3.83 -25.37
N ASP A 188 -15.86 -3.70 -26.70
CA ASP A 188 -14.90 -4.39 -27.55
C ASP A 188 -13.46 -3.95 -27.24
N PHE A 189 -12.55 -4.92 -27.16
CA PHE A 189 -11.15 -4.68 -26.83
C PHE A 189 -10.50 -3.63 -27.73
N LYS A 190 -10.77 -3.64 -29.04
CA LYS A 190 -10.15 -2.68 -29.98
C LYS A 190 -10.65 -1.26 -29.75
N THR A 191 -11.93 -1.11 -29.41
CA THR A 191 -12.52 0.19 -29.05
C THR A 191 -11.84 0.72 -27.80
N VAL A 192 -11.78 -0.09 -26.73
CA VAL A 192 -11.14 0.29 -25.47
C VAL A 192 -9.67 0.62 -25.66
N GLN A 193 -8.93 -0.21 -26.40
CA GLN A 193 -7.52 0.01 -26.69
C GLN A 193 -7.28 1.36 -27.38
N LYS A 194 -8.10 1.69 -28.39
CA LYS A 194 -8.00 2.96 -29.12
C LYS A 194 -8.30 4.15 -28.21
N GLU A 195 -9.40 4.10 -27.47
CA GLU A 195 -9.80 5.17 -26.55
C GLU A 195 -8.74 5.41 -25.47
N VAL A 196 -8.20 4.34 -24.88
CA VAL A 196 -7.11 4.43 -23.92
C VAL A 196 -5.86 5.05 -24.57
N ALA A 197 -5.47 4.60 -25.77
CA ALA A 197 -4.32 5.16 -26.47
C ALA A 197 -4.48 6.68 -26.73
N ASP A 198 -5.67 7.12 -27.14
CA ASP A 198 -6.00 8.53 -27.37
C ASP A 198 -5.93 9.36 -26.08
N ILE A 199 -6.46 8.82 -24.98
CA ILE A 199 -6.36 9.44 -23.65
C ILE A 199 -4.89 9.54 -23.22
N LEU A 200 -4.09 8.50 -23.40
CA LEU A 200 -2.68 8.50 -22.98
C LEU A 200 -1.78 9.38 -23.87
N ASN A 201 -2.19 9.64 -25.11
CA ASN A 201 -1.37 10.35 -26.08
C ASN A 201 -0.91 11.72 -25.56
N GLY A 202 0.38 11.98 -25.62
CA GLY A 202 0.96 13.25 -25.18
C GLY A 202 1.04 13.46 -23.65
N ARG A 203 0.43 12.60 -22.82
CA ARG A 203 0.29 12.82 -21.36
C ARG A 203 1.35 12.08 -20.54
N ILE A 204 1.48 12.45 -19.26
CA ILE A 204 2.25 11.69 -18.28
C ILE A 204 1.37 10.56 -17.76
N LEU A 205 1.83 9.33 -17.90
CA LEU A 205 1.14 8.14 -17.39
C LEU A 205 1.70 7.77 -16.00
N VAL A 206 0.82 7.77 -15.01
CA VAL A 206 1.08 7.37 -13.63
C VAL A 206 0.41 6.02 -13.36
N GLY A 207 0.97 5.20 -12.48
CA GLY A 207 0.35 3.93 -12.08
C GLY A 207 1.25 3.12 -11.16
N HIS A 208 0.88 1.88 -10.89
CA HIS A 208 1.66 0.95 -10.08
C HIS A 208 1.97 -0.31 -10.88
N ALA A 209 3.26 -0.57 -11.16
CA ALA A 209 3.67 -1.71 -11.99
C ALA A 209 3.10 -1.72 -13.42
N LEU A 210 2.92 -0.52 -14.01
CA LEU A 210 2.35 -0.22 -15.34
C LEU A 210 2.79 -1.10 -16.51
N ARG A 211 3.91 -1.83 -16.39
CA ARG A 211 4.33 -2.79 -17.42
C ARG A 211 3.26 -3.87 -17.62
N ASN A 212 2.56 -4.27 -16.57
CA ASN A 212 1.53 -5.30 -16.63
C ASN A 212 0.32 -4.79 -17.42
N ASP A 213 -0.17 -3.60 -17.07
CA ASP A 213 -1.31 -2.93 -17.70
C ASP A 213 -1.06 -2.66 -19.19
N LEU A 214 0.09 -2.06 -19.51
CA LEU A 214 0.47 -1.76 -20.89
C LEU A 214 0.64 -3.03 -21.72
N LYS A 215 1.12 -4.13 -21.13
CA LYS A 215 1.25 -5.42 -21.80
C LYS A 215 -0.10 -5.98 -22.22
N VAL A 216 -1.09 -6.02 -21.32
CA VAL A 216 -2.41 -6.60 -21.62
C VAL A 216 -3.25 -5.71 -22.54
N LEU A 217 -2.94 -4.42 -22.61
CA LEU A 217 -3.52 -3.50 -23.58
C LEU A 217 -2.79 -3.48 -24.93
N PHE A 218 -1.65 -4.17 -25.06
CA PHE A 218 -0.76 -4.09 -26.22
C PHE A 218 -0.40 -2.64 -26.59
N LEU A 219 -0.16 -1.80 -25.58
CA LEU A 219 0.21 -0.39 -25.75
C LEU A 219 1.62 -0.12 -25.24
N ASP A 220 2.29 0.84 -25.87
CA ASP A 220 3.54 1.40 -25.39
C ASP A 220 3.35 2.85 -24.91
N HIS A 221 4.21 3.29 -24.00
CA HIS A 221 4.23 4.67 -23.56
C HIS A 221 5.68 5.19 -23.44
N PRO A 222 5.98 6.43 -23.87
CA PRO A 222 7.34 6.95 -23.79
C PRO A 222 7.91 6.88 -22.36
N GLN A 223 9.06 6.23 -22.19
CA GLN A 223 9.66 6.02 -20.85
C GLN A 223 9.83 7.31 -20.05
N LYS A 224 10.12 8.44 -20.73
CA LYS A 224 10.25 9.77 -20.11
C LYS A 224 8.95 10.30 -19.50
N LYS A 225 7.79 9.79 -19.94
CA LYS A 225 6.45 10.16 -19.48
C LYS A 225 5.81 9.13 -18.55
N ILE A 226 6.45 7.98 -18.29
CA ILE A 226 6.00 7.00 -17.30
C ILE A 226 6.40 7.43 -15.88
N ARG A 227 5.48 7.30 -14.94
CA ARG A 227 5.64 7.52 -13.49
C ARG A 227 5.10 6.31 -12.73
N ASP A 228 5.88 5.24 -12.77
CA ASP A 228 5.56 3.99 -12.08
C ASP A 228 5.98 4.06 -10.60
N THR A 229 4.98 4.03 -9.71
CA THR A 229 5.16 4.13 -8.26
C THR A 229 5.90 2.94 -7.67
N GLN A 230 5.75 1.72 -8.21
CA GLN A 230 6.51 0.55 -7.78
C GLN A 230 8.00 0.70 -8.09
N ARG A 231 8.35 1.44 -9.15
CA ARG A 231 9.73 1.62 -9.63
C ARG A 231 10.42 2.88 -9.10
N TYR A 232 9.70 3.76 -8.43
CA TYR A 232 10.25 5.01 -7.93
C TYR A 232 11.22 4.77 -6.76
N LYS A 233 12.52 5.04 -6.98
CA LYS A 233 13.59 4.76 -6.00
C LYS A 233 13.33 5.36 -4.60
N PRO A 234 12.88 6.62 -4.46
CA PRO A 234 12.59 7.19 -3.15
C PRO A 234 11.51 6.44 -2.37
N PHE A 235 10.50 5.88 -3.03
CA PHE A 235 9.49 5.05 -2.34
C PHE A 235 10.10 3.76 -1.82
N ARG A 236 10.82 3.02 -2.68
CA ARG A 236 11.51 1.78 -2.30
C ARG A 236 12.43 1.95 -1.09
N GLN A 237 13.15 3.07 -1.03
CA GLN A 237 14.04 3.40 0.08
C GLN A 237 13.28 3.68 1.37
N ARG A 238 12.20 4.47 1.32
CA ARG A 238 11.39 4.80 2.51
C ARG A 238 10.73 3.58 3.14
N VAL A 239 10.20 2.68 2.32
CA VAL A 239 9.54 1.45 2.79
C VAL A 239 10.49 0.25 2.90
N LYS A 240 11.78 0.45 2.62
CA LYS A 240 12.84 -0.58 2.65
C LYS A 240 12.45 -1.87 1.90
N ASN A 241 11.78 -1.74 0.76
CA ASN A 241 11.34 -2.85 -0.08
C ASN A 241 11.66 -2.56 -1.55
N ALA A 242 12.29 -3.52 -2.23
CA ALA A 242 12.68 -3.40 -3.63
C ALA A 242 11.48 -3.43 -4.60
N ARG A 243 10.38 -4.07 -4.22
CA ARG A 243 9.14 -4.19 -4.99
C ARG A 243 7.92 -4.00 -4.06
N PRO A 244 7.71 -2.78 -3.55
CA PRO A 244 6.62 -2.53 -2.61
C PRO A 244 5.27 -2.69 -3.32
N SER A 245 4.28 -3.24 -2.62
CA SER A 245 2.89 -3.25 -3.09
C SER A 245 2.28 -1.86 -2.99
N LEU A 246 1.22 -1.60 -3.76
CA LEU A 246 0.46 -0.37 -3.67
C LEU A 246 -0.09 -0.16 -2.25
N LYS A 247 -0.70 -1.21 -1.68
CA LYS A 247 -1.16 -1.25 -0.28
C LYS A 247 -0.10 -0.78 0.72
N LEU A 248 1.12 -1.31 0.65
CA LEU A 248 2.22 -0.92 1.53
C LEU A 248 2.61 0.55 1.36
N LEU A 249 2.64 1.06 0.11
CA LEU A 249 2.97 2.46 -0.15
C LEU A 249 1.89 3.39 0.41
N CYS A 250 0.62 3.09 0.19
CA CYS A 250 -0.50 3.88 0.70
C CYS A 250 -0.52 3.91 2.23
N GLU A 251 -0.35 2.75 2.86
CA GLU A 251 -0.32 2.66 4.32
C GLU A 251 0.82 3.49 4.92
N ARG A 252 2.03 3.39 4.35
CA ARG A 252 3.23 4.04 4.89
C ARG A 252 3.38 5.51 4.55
N LEU A 253 2.85 5.95 3.40
CA LEU A 253 3.10 7.30 2.87
C LEU A 253 1.86 8.19 2.88
N LEU A 254 0.66 7.59 2.83
CA LEU A 254 -0.61 8.31 2.81
C LEU A 254 -1.44 8.06 4.07
N ASN A 255 -1.02 7.13 4.94
CA ASN A 255 -1.77 6.70 6.13
C ASN A 255 -3.17 6.20 5.79
N VAL A 256 -3.32 5.53 4.64
CA VAL A 256 -4.59 5.01 4.13
C VAL A 256 -4.44 3.54 3.76
N GLN A 257 -5.46 2.75 4.10
CA GLN A 257 -5.56 1.35 3.70
C GLN A 257 -6.39 1.26 2.41
N VAL A 258 -5.76 0.76 1.35
CA VAL A 258 -6.39 0.40 0.08
C VAL A 258 -6.32 -1.12 -0.09
N GLN A 259 -7.09 -1.70 -1.02
CA GLN A 259 -7.08 -3.15 -1.28
C GLN A 259 -7.37 -3.95 0.02
N THR A 260 -8.41 -3.55 0.75
CA THR A 260 -8.89 -4.25 1.95
C THR A 260 -9.76 -5.46 1.60
N SER A 261 -10.35 -5.45 0.42
CA SER A 261 -11.23 -6.48 -0.16
C SER A 261 -10.79 -6.76 -1.60
N GLU A 262 -11.71 -7.21 -2.45
CA GLU A 262 -11.55 -7.18 -3.92
C GLU A 262 -11.04 -5.80 -4.37
N HIS A 263 -10.16 -5.79 -5.38
CA HIS A 263 -9.57 -4.58 -5.90
C HIS A 263 -10.59 -3.75 -6.68
N CYS A 264 -10.30 -2.45 -6.73
CA CYS A 264 -11.05 -1.50 -7.51
C CYS A 264 -10.05 -0.67 -8.30
N SER A 265 -9.95 -0.93 -9.60
CA SER A 265 -9.06 -0.21 -10.52
C SER A 265 -9.18 1.31 -10.43
N ILE A 266 -10.37 1.86 -10.14
CA ILE A 266 -10.52 3.31 -9.89
C ILE A 266 -9.73 3.72 -8.65
N GLN A 267 -9.94 3.06 -7.52
CA GLN A 267 -9.26 3.36 -6.26
C GLN A 267 -7.74 3.18 -6.38
N ASP A 268 -7.29 2.15 -7.09
CA ASP A 268 -5.88 1.85 -7.28
C ASP A 268 -5.20 2.89 -8.19
N ALA A 269 -5.87 3.32 -9.27
CA ALA A 269 -5.41 4.44 -10.09
C ALA A 269 -5.36 5.76 -9.29
N GLN A 270 -6.38 6.03 -8.46
CA GLN A 270 -6.40 7.21 -7.57
C GLN A 270 -5.26 7.16 -6.54
N ALA A 271 -5.02 6.01 -5.93
CA ALA A 271 -3.92 5.79 -4.99
C ALA A 271 -2.55 6.03 -5.64
N ALA A 272 -2.33 5.48 -6.84
CA ALA A 272 -1.10 5.72 -7.59
C ALA A 272 -0.93 7.21 -7.97
N MET A 273 -2.01 7.88 -8.40
CA MET A 273 -2.00 9.32 -8.66
C MET A 273 -1.67 10.11 -7.39
N ARG A 274 -2.28 9.76 -6.24
CA ARG A 274 -2.05 10.44 -4.97
C ARG A 274 -0.60 10.32 -4.53
N LEU A 275 -0.01 9.13 -4.62
CA LEU A 275 1.42 8.90 -4.38
C LEU A 275 2.29 9.76 -5.30
N TYR A 276 1.98 9.82 -6.60
CA TYR A 276 2.71 10.70 -7.53
C TYR A 276 2.57 12.18 -7.14
N THR A 277 1.36 12.66 -6.84
CA THR A 277 1.15 14.08 -6.48
C THR A 277 1.87 14.49 -5.19
N LEU A 278 1.99 13.58 -4.21
CA LEU A 278 2.79 13.77 -3.00
C LEU A 278 4.25 14.12 -3.31
N GLU A 279 4.83 13.49 -4.34
CA GLU A 279 6.24 13.65 -4.71
C GLU A 279 6.48 14.42 -6.02
N LYS A 280 5.42 14.92 -6.66
CA LYS A 280 5.44 15.47 -8.03
C LYS A 280 6.57 16.47 -8.25
N LYS A 281 6.77 17.42 -7.32
CA LYS A 281 7.82 18.43 -7.44
C LYS A 281 9.22 17.80 -7.54
N LYS A 282 9.54 16.88 -6.63
CA LYS A 282 10.85 16.19 -6.59
C LYS A 282 11.00 15.21 -7.76
N TRP A 283 9.94 14.49 -8.09
CA TRP A 283 9.93 13.51 -9.18
C TRP A 283 10.19 14.19 -10.53
N GLU A 284 9.44 15.25 -10.86
CA GLU A 284 9.61 15.95 -12.14
C GLU A 284 10.97 16.65 -12.26
N ALA A 285 11.48 17.23 -11.17
CA ALA A 285 12.84 17.78 -11.15
C ALA A 285 13.90 16.71 -11.47
N ALA A 286 13.79 15.54 -10.85
CA ALA A 286 14.72 14.43 -11.08
C ALA A 286 14.67 13.91 -12.53
N VAL A 287 13.50 13.90 -13.17
CA VAL A 287 13.35 13.47 -14.57
C VAL A 287 13.92 14.51 -15.54
N LYS A 288 13.69 15.80 -15.29
CA LYS A 288 14.30 16.89 -16.08
C LYS A 288 15.82 16.86 -16.02
N ASN A 289 16.40 16.73 -14.82
CA ASN A 289 17.86 16.70 -14.65
C ASN A 289 18.51 15.51 -15.37
N LYS A 290 17.86 14.34 -15.36
CA LYS A 290 18.34 13.18 -16.13
C LYS A 290 18.29 13.41 -17.64
N SER A 291 17.32 14.17 -18.12
CA SER A 291 17.17 14.46 -19.56
C SER A 291 18.27 15.41 -20.02
N ASN A 292 18.54 16.46 -19.23
CA ASN A 292 19.62 17.41 -19.51
C ASN A 292 21.01 16.72 -19.51
N ASN A 293 21.27 15.84 -18.54
CA ASN A 293 22.53 15.10 -18.48
C ASN A 293 22.73 14.08 -19.62
N LYS A 294 21.66 13.65 -20.28
CA LYS A 294 21.77 12.81 -21.48
C LYS A 294 22.08 13.65 -22.72
N ASN A 295 21.44 14.81 -22.86
CA ASN A 295 21.65 15.71 -23.99
C ASN A 295 23.01 16.42 -23.96
N CYS A 296 23.63 16.62 -22.78
CA CYS A 296 24.99 17.17 -22.70
C CYS A 296 26.11 16.14 -22.93
N LYS A 297 25.77 14.85 -23.12
CA LYS A 297 26.75 13.75 -23.32
C LYS A 297 26.74 13.18 -24.74
N THR A 298 26.03 13.83 -25.65
CA THR A 298 25.92 13.53 -27.09
C THR A 298 26.37 14.73 -27.87
#